data_AF-A0A0J8RQC3-F1
#
_entry.id   AF-A0A0J8RQC3-F1
#
_cell.length_a   1.000
_cell.length_b   1.000
_cell.length_c   1.000
_cell.angle_alpha   90.00
_cell.angle_beta   90.00
_cell.angle_gamma   90.00
#
_symmetry.space_group_name_H-M   'P 1'
#
loop_
_entity.id
_entity.type
_entity.pdbx_description
1 polymer ?
#
loop_
_entity_poly.entity_id
_entity_poly.type
_entity_poly.pdbx_seq_one_letter_code
_entity_poly.pdbx_strand_id
1 'polypeptide(L)'
;MKTANGTGTDEELLDFENSLLLGPPVIQGQYDQNFRRFGDAYEVGDQTAREGLKDIVINLQLTLLATLRMALLDNTHPDLAAMLAASDNARLDALMCLYRLGERMALGPPQLNPSSSLPTKPSSSTVGSQSMQRIPSPPLNIRRPMLETLSLKMSLKRKRLRERNTSGKKGRENSDERPS
;
A
#
# COMPACT_ATOMS: atom_id res chain seq x y z
N MET A 1 33.55 -9.87 -40.93
CA MET A 1 32.80 -8.78 -40.25
C MET A 1 31.51 -9.39 -39.75
N LYS A 2 31.36 -9.56 -38.43
CA LYS A 2 30.23 -10.29 -37.83
C LYS A 2 29.33 -9.27 -37.14
N THR A 3 28.24 -8.90 -37.82
CA THR A 3 27.15 -8.11 -37.25
C THR A 3 26.21 -9.08 -36.52
N ALA A 4 26.37 -9.21 -35.21
CA ALA A 4 25.44 -9.92 -34.36
C ALA A 4 25.34 -9.14 -33.05
N ASN A 5 24.50 -8.10 -33.01
CA ASN A 5 24.29 -7.28 -31.80
C ASN A 5 22.84 -6.76 -31.67
N GLY A 6 21.88 -7.30 -32.42
CA GLY A 6 20.48 -6.83 -32.37
C GLY A 6 19.59 -7.54 -31.34
N THR A 7 19.97 -8.73 -30.86
CA THR A 7 19.06 -9.58 -30.06
C THR A 7 19.23 -9.42 -28.55
N GLY A 8 20.38 -8.95 -28.05
CA GLY A 8 20.62 -8.87 -26.60
C GLY A 8 19.78 -7.79 -25.91
N THR A 9 19.68 -6.61 -26.53
CA THR A 9 18.93 -5.47 -25.97
C THR A 9 17.42 -5.68 -26.01
N ASP A 10 16.92 -6.38 -27.04
CA ASP A 10 15.49 -6.62 -27.23
C ASP A 10 14.97 -7.63 -26.20
N GLU A 11 15.76 -8.67 -25.88
CA GLU A 11 15.43 -9.65 -24.84
C GLU A 11 15.50 -9.01 -23.44
N GLU A 12 16.53 -8.20 -23.15
CA GLU A 12 16.65 -7.47 -21.88
C GLU A 12 15.49 -6.47 -21.66
N LEU A 13 15.05 -5.81 -22.75
CA LEU A 13 13.91 -4.91 -22.71
C LEU A 13 12.61 -5.68 -22.46
N LEU A 14 12.44 -6.83 -23.12
CA LEU A 14 11.28 -7.69 -22.93
C LEU A 14 11.19 -8.20 -21.49
N ASP A 15 12.31 -8.61 -20.90
CA ASP A 15 12.39 -9.04 -19.49
C ASP A 15 12.01 -7.90 -18.53
N PHE A 16 12.49 -6.69 -18.80
CA PHE A 16 12.13 -5.51 -18.03
C PHE A 16 10.63 -5.19 -18.12
N GLU A 17 10.06 -5.17 -19.32
CA GLU A 17 8.63 -4.96 -19.54
C GLU A 17 7.78 -6.02 -18.84
N ASN A 18 8.18 -7.29 -18.96
CA ASN A 18 7.52 -8.41 -18.28
C ASN A 18 7.55 -8.23 -16.76
N SER A 19 8.69 -7.82 -16.18
CA SER A 19 8.80 -7.55 -14.74
C SER A 19 7.84 -6.44 -14.28
N LEU A 20 7.77 -5.34 -15.02
CA LEU A 20 6.86 -4.22 -14.72
C LEU A 20 5.39 -4.64 -14.82
N LEU A 21 5.04 -5.41 -15.86
CA LEU A 21 3.67 -5.90 -16.05
C LEU A 21 3.25 -6.91 -14.97
N LEU A 22 4.20 -7.70 -14.46
CA LEU A 22 3.96 -8.68 -13.40
C LEU A 22 3.73 -8.03 -12.03
N GLY A 23 4.33 -6.87 -11.76
CA GLY A 23 4.24 -6.16 -10.47
C GLY A 23 2.81 -5.93 -9.97
N PRO A 24 1.98 -5.18 -10.71
CA PRO A 24 0.62 -4.85 -10.28
C PRO A 24 -0.28 -6.05 -9.93
N PRO A 25 -0.41 -7.10 -10.77
CA PRO A 25 -1.29 -8.23 -10.43
C PRO A 25 -0.80 -9.01 -9.20
N VAL A 26 0.51 -9.16 -9.03
CA VAL A 26 1.09 -9.88 -7.88
C VAL A 26 0.85 -9.10 -6.57
N ILE A 27 1.15 -7.79 -6.57
CA ILE A 27 0.94 -6.92 -5.41
C ILE A 27 -0.55 -6.83 -5.07
N GLN A 28 -1.42 -6.72 -6.08
CA GLN A 28 -2.87 -6.70 -5.89
C GLN A 28 -3.37 -8.02 -5.28
N GLY A 29 -2.86 -9.16 -5.74
CA GLY A 29 -3.21 -10.47 -5.18
C GLY A 29 -2.89 -10.57 -3.69
N GLN A 30 -1.71 -10.10 -3.27
CA GLN A 30 -1.32 -10.08 -1.86
C GLN A 30 -2.16 -9.08 -1.04
N TYR A 31 -2.44 -7.92 -1.61
CA TYR A 31 -3.32 -6.93 -0.98
C TYR A 31 -4.72 -7.51 -0.75
N ASP A 32 -5.33 -8.11 -1.77
CA ASP A 32 -6.69 -8.64 -1.73
C ASP A 32 -6.84 -9.75 -0.69
N GLN A 33 -5.81 -10.60 -0.52
CA GLN A 33 -5.80 -11.64 0.50
C GLN A 33 -5.93 -11.07 1.91
N ASN A 34 -5.11 -10.08 2.24
CA ASN A 34 -5.15 -9.47 3.57
C ASN A 34 -6.38 -8.55 3.73
N PHE A 35 -6.82 -7.88 2.67
CA PHE A 35 -8.04 -7.09 2.68
C PHE A 35 -9.27 -7.96 2.98
N ARG A 36 -9.37 -9.17 2.43
CA ARG A 36 -10.45 -10.11 2.81
C ARG A 36 -10.44 -10.48 4.29
N ARG A 37 -9.26 -10.45 4.93
CA ARG A 37 -9.08 -10.88 6.32
C ARG A 37 -9.34 -9.76 7.33
N PHE A 38 -8.95 -8.53 6.98
CA PHE A 38 -8.96 -7.38 7.89
C PHE A 38 -9.88 -6.23 7.45
N GLY A 39 -10.40 -6.29 6.22
CA GLY A 39 -11.31 -5.30 5.65
C GLY A 39 -10.72 -3.89 5.56
N ASP A 40 -11.56 -2.90 5.86
CA ASP A 40 -11.25 -1.48 5.71
C ASP A 40 -10.03 -1.04 6.56
N ALA A 41 -9.76 -1.71 7.68
CA ALA A 41 -8.57 -1.43 8.49
C ALA A 41 -7.26 -1.67 7.71
N TYR A 42 -7.23 -2.68 6.84
CA TYR A 42 -6.09 -2.96 5.98
C TYR A 42 -5.95 -1.95 4.85
N GLU A 43 -7.07 -1.47 4.31
CA GLU A 43 -7.08 -0.44 3.26
C GLU A 43 -6.53 0.90 3.78
N VAL A 44 -6.86 1.28 5.02
CA VAL A 44 -6.30 2.48 5.66
C VAL A 44 -4.80 2.30 5.94
N GLY A 45 -4.43 1.10 6.37
CA GLY A 45 -3.07 0.75 6.77
C GLY A 45 -2.56 1.56 7.98
N ASP A 46 -1.36 1.22 8.45
CA ASP A 46 -0.65 2.01 9.45
C ASP A 46 0.34 3.00 8.81
N GLN A 47 0.93 3.86 9.63
CA GLN A 47 1.86 4.88 9.15
C GLN A 47 3.09 4.24 8.51
N THR A 48 3.65 3.21 9.13
CA THR A 48 4.85 2.49 8.66
C THR A 48 4.64 1.88 7.27
N ALA A 49 3.48 1.25 7.02
CA ALA A 49 3.17 0.67 5.73
C ALA A 49 2.98 1.75 4.65
N ARG A 50 2.27 2.84 4.99
CA ARG A 50 2.07 3.95 4.04
C ARG A 50 3.37 4.65 3.68
N GLU A 51 4.27 4.86 4.64
CA GLU A 51 5.58 5.44 4.38
C GLU A 51 6.45 4.48 3.57
N GLY A 52 6.53 3.21 3.97
CA GLY A 52 7.29 2.21 3.24
C GLY A 52 6.85 2.05 1.78
N LEU A 53 5.53 1.98 1.51
CA LEU A 53 5.02 1.91 0.14
C LEU A 53 5.34 3.17 -0.68
N LYS A 54 5.38 4.35 -0.06
CA LYS A 54 5.80 5.58 -0.75
C LYS A 54 7.29 5.54 -1.08
N ASP A 55 8.12 5.15 -0.13
CA ASP A 55 9.58 5.07 -0.31
C ASP A 55 9.93 4.09 -1.43
N ILE A 56 9.24 2.95 -1.52
CA ILE A 56 9.41 1.97 -2.60
C ILE A 56 9.12 2.60 -3.97
N VAL A 57 7.98 3.32 -4.10
CA VAL A 57 7.62 3.99 -5.36
C VAL A 57 8.62 5.08 -5.71
N ILE A 58 9.04 5.88 -4.74
CA ILE A 58 10.03 6.94 -4.93
C ILE A 58 11.36 6.35 -5.40
N ASN A 59 11.84 5.28 -4.77
CA ASN A 59 13.10 4.63 -5.12
C ASN A 59 13.06 4.05 -6.53
N LEU A 60 11.97 3.35 -6.90
CA LEU A 60 11.80 2.84 -8.26
C LEU A 60 11.83 4.00 -9.27
N GLN A 61 11.04 5.05 -9.04
CA GLN A 61 10.98 6.21 -9.93
C GLN A 61 12.32 6.93 -10.05
N LEU A 62 13.05 7.10 -8.94
CA LEU A 62 14.36 7.75 -8.93
C LEU A 62 15.37 6.96 -9.75
N THR A 63 15.40 5.63 -9.60
CA THR A 63 16.30 4.76 -10.36
C THR A 63 15.98 4.81 -11.85
N LEU A 64 14.71 4.62 -12.23
CA LEU A 64 14.29 4.67 -13.64
C LEU A 64 14.59 6.05 -14.26
N LEU A 65 14.36 7.13 -13.53
CA LEU A 65 14.62 8.47 -14.02
C LEU A 65 16.12 8.75 -14.16
N ALA A 66 16.94 8.28 -13.22
CA ALA A 66 18.38 8.43 -13.26
C ALA A 66 18.99 7.68 -14.45
N THR A 67 18.64 6.40 -14.63
CA THR A 67 19.16 5.58 -15.74
C THR A 67 18.76 6.14 -17.11
N LEU A 68 17.50 6.55 -17.27
CA LEU A 68 17.01 7.14 -18.52
C LEU A 68 17.66 8.50 -18.80
N ARG A 69 17.86 9.34 -17.78
CA ARG A 69 18.52 10.64 -17.95
C ARG A 69 19.99 10.48 -18.34
N MET A 70 20.71 9.55 -17.71
CA MET A 70 22.10 9.28 -18.06
C MET A 70 22.22 8.79 -19.50
N ALA A 71 21.38 7.84 -19.92
CA ALA A 71 21.33 7.36 -21.29
C ALA A 71 21.09 8.48 -22.32
N LEU A 72 20.16 9.40 -22.01
CA LEU A 72 19.85 10.54 -22.86
C LEU A 72 20.99 11.56 -22.93
N LEU A 73 21.68 11.84 -21.82
CA LEU A 73 22.77 12.81 -21.78
C LEU A 73 24.05 12.28 -22.44
N ASP A 74 24.36 11.01 -22.20
CA ASP A 74 25.58 10.36 -22.68
C ASP A 74 25.43 9.79 -24.11
N ASN A 75 24.23 9.86 -24.70
CA ASN A 75 23.86 9.21 -25.96
C ASN A 75 24.16 7.70 -25.96
N THR A 76 23.88 7.05 -24.83
CA THR A 76 24.08 5.62 -24.61
C THR A 76 22.75 4.89 -24.44
N HIS A 77 22.79 3.55 -24.41
CA HIS A 77 21.61 2.76 -24.07
C HIS A 77 21.34 2.81 -22.55
N PRO A 78 20.06 2.81 -22.13
CA PRO A 78 19.72 2.73 -20.72
C PRO A 78 20.19 1.41 -20.11
N ASP A 79 20.63 1.46 -18.85
CA ASP A 79 21.00 0.28 -18.09
C ASP A 79 19.73 -0.51 -17.71
N LEU A 80 19.29 -1.37 -18.62
CA LEU A 80 18.09 -2.20 -18.46
C LEU A 80 18.25 -3.19 -17.32
N ALA A 81 19.46 -3.68 -17.04
CA ALA A 81 19.72 -4.59 -15.92
C ALA A 81 19.47 -3.90 -14.57
N ALA A 82 19.93 -2.66 -14.40
CA ALA A 82 19.63 -1.88 -13.19
C ALA A 82 18.14 -1.57 -13.04
N MET A 83 17.45 -1.26 -14.16
CA MET A 83 16.01 -0.99 -14.16
C MET A 83 15.18 -2.24 -13.82
N LEU A 84 15.55 -3.40 -14.36
CA LEU A 84 14.96 -4.69 -14.05
C LEU A 84 15.15 -5.05 -12.58
N ALA A 85 16.37 -4.95 -12.06
CA ALA A 85 16.66 -5.19 -10.65
C ALA A 85 15.86 -4.25 -9.73
N ALA A 86 15.74 -2.97 -10.10
CA ALA A 86 14.93 -2.02 -9.34
C ALA A 86 13.43 -2.37 -9.35
N SER A 87 12.89 -2.80 -10.50
CA SER A 87 11.50 -3.27 -10.63
C SER A 87 11.23 -4.50 -9.76
N ASP A 88 12.10 -5.50 -9.83
CA ASP A 88 11.98 -6.73 -9.05
C ASP A 88 12.09 -6.48 -7.55
N ASN A 89 13.07 -5.67 -7.13
CA ASN A 89 13.23 -5.28 -5.72
C ASN A 89 12.02 -4.50 -5.21
N ALA A 90 11.52 -3.53 -5.98
CA ALA A 90 10.33 -2.77 -5.60
C ALA A 90 9.11 -3.67 -5.42
N ARG A 91 8.95 -4.69 -6.27
CA ARG A 91 7.89 -5.71 -6.13
C ARG A 91 8.05 -6.51 -4.84
N LEU A 92 9.25 -7.01 -4.55
CA LEU A 92 9.53 -7.78 -3.33
C LEU A 92 9.32 -6.93 -2.06
N ASP A 93 9.82 -5.70 -2.06
CA ASP A 93 9.69 -4.78 -0.94
C ASP A 93 8.23 -4.40 -0.69
N ALA A 94 7.43 -4.22 -1.76
CA ALA A 94 6.00 -3.96 -1.64
C ALA A 94 5.28 -5.15 -1.01
N LEU A 95 5.57 -6.38 -1.45
CA LEU A 95 5.02 -7.60 -0.86
C LEU A 95 5.40 -7.75 0.61
N MET A 96 6.67 -7.47 0.95
CA MET A 96 7.16 -7.49 2.32
C MET A 96 6.46 -6.44 3.19
N CYS A 97 6.22 -5.24 2.66
CA CYS A 97 5.53 -4.16 3.35
C CYS A 97 4.08 -4.56 3.68
N LEU A 98 3.37 -5.12 2.69
CA LEU A 98 2.01 -5.65 2.85
C LEU A 98 1.95 -6.82 3.84
N TYR A 99 2.90 -7.76 3.76
CA TYR A 99 3.00 -8.87 4.69
C TYR A 99 3.18 -8.39 6.13
N ARG A 100 4.14 -7.49 6.37
CA ARG A 100 4.41 -6.92 7.69
C ARG A 100 3.23 -6.13 8.25
N LEU A 101 2.45 -5.44 7.39
CA LEU A 101 1.22 -4.79 7.81
C LEU A 101 0.19 -5.83 8.30
N GLY A 102 0.01 -6.92 7.55
CA GLY A 102 -0.86 -8.02 7.95
C GLY A 102 -0.47 -8.63 9.30
N GLU A 103 0.83 -8.85 9.53
CA GLU A 103 1.34 -9.36 10.81
C GLU A 103 1.07 -8.40 11.97
N ARG A 104 1.34 -7.10 11.80
CA ARG A 104 1.09 -6.10 12.84
C ARG A 104 -0.39 -6.00 13.19
N MET A 105 -1.29 -6.12 12.21
CA MET A 105 -2.72 -6.12 12.47
C MET A 105 -3.23 -7.42 13.08
N ALA A 106 -2.59 -8.56 12.79
CA ALA A 106 -2.90 -9.83 13.43
C ALA A 106 -2.52 -9.84 14.92
N LEU A 107 -1.42 -9.18 15.28
CA LEU A 107 -0.92 -9.10 16.66
C LEU A 107 -1.77 -8.18 17.57
N GLY A 108 -2.65 -7.35 16.99
CA GLY A 108 -3.49 -6.41 17.71
C GLY A 108 -2.69 -5.25 18.35
N PRO A 109 -3.38 -4.22 18.87
CA PRO A 109 -2.70 -3.17 19.64
C PRO A 109 -2.01 -3.81 20.86
N PRO A 110 -0.82 -3.32 21.29
CA PRO A 110 -0.22 -3.76 22.52
C PRO A 110 -1.21 -3.53 23.65
N GLN A 111 -1.70 -4.63 24.23
CA GLN A 111 -2.54 -4.60 25.42
C GLN A 111 -1.71 -3.91 26.51
N LEU A 112 -2.03 -2.65 26.78
CA LEU A 112 -1.61 -2.01 28.01
C LEU A 112 -2.38 -2.71 29.12
N ASN A 113 -1.88 -3.84 29.59
CA ASN A 113 -2.41 -4.51 30.76
C ASN A 113 -2.25 -3.48 31.90
N PRO A 114 -3.33 -2.83 32.39
CA PRO A 114 -3.16 -2.08 33.62
C PRO A 114 -2.82 -3.12 34.68
N SER A 115 -1.70 -2.91 35.35
CA SER A 115 -1.18 -3.69 36.45
C SER A 115 -2.28 -4.46 37.18
N SER A 116 -2.11 -5.78 37.26
CA SER A 116 -2.86 -6.64 38.16
C SER A 116 -2.96 -5.98 39.54
N SER A 117 -4.13 -5.41 39.86
CA SER A 117 -4.42 -4.88 41.18
C SER A 117 -4.54 -6.05 42.14
N LEU A 118 -3.54 -6.24 43.00
CA LEU A 118 -3.76 -7.00 44.24
C LEU A 118 -4.81 -6.27 45.09
N PRO A 119 -5.79 -6.96 45.69
CA PRO A 119 -6.68 -6.34 46.65
C PRO A 119 -6.07 -6.43 48.06
N THR A 120 -5.61 -5.30 48.60
CA THR A 120 -5.35 -5.19 50.04
C THR A 120 -6.04 -3.93 50.58
N LYS A 121 -6.97 -4.16 51.51
CA LYS A 121 -7.79 -3.16 52.23
C LYS A 121 -6.94 -2.38 53.27
N PRO A 122 -7.49 -1.27 53.81
CA PRO A 122 -6.74 -0.04 54.02
C PRO A 122 -6.22 0.15 55.45
N SER A 123 -5.13 0.89 55.61
CA SER A 123 -4.75 1.53 56.87
C SER A 123 -4.67 3.04 56.68
N SER A 124 -5.40 3.74 57.55
CA SER A 124 -5.50 5.19 57.65
C SER A 124 -4.29 5.78 58.37
N SER A 125 -3.67 6.81 57.79
CA SER A 125 -3.07 7.99 58.48
C SER A 125 -2.54 8.93 57.38
N THR A 126 -3.22 10.04 57.06
CA THR A 126 -3.08 11.38 57.65
C THR A 126 -1.64 11.82 57.88
N VAL A 127 -1.14 12.69 56.98
CA VAL A 127 -0.45 13.98 57.22
C VAL A 127 0.52 14.25 56.07
N GLY A 128 0.46 15.47 55.50
CA GLY A 128 1.65 16.07 54.88
C GLY A 128 1.41 16.75 53.53
N SER A 129 0.91 17.98 53.57
CA SER A 129 0.90 18.93 52.46
C SER A 129 2.30 19.14 51.87
N GLN A 130 2.42 19.13 50.53
CA GLN A 130 3.28 20.08 49.82
C GLN A 130 2.90 20.19 48.34
N SER A 131 2.76 21.45 47.94
CA SER A 131 2.35 21.97 46.64
C SER A 131 3.54 22.28 45.73
N MET A 132 3.23 22.54 44.45
CA MET A 132 4.06 23.12 43.37
C MET A 132 4.88 22.08 42.59
N GLN A 133 4.86 21.99 41.26
CA GLN A 133 4.28 22.85 40.22
C GLN A 133 4.15 22.02 38.93
N ARG A 134 2.95 22.05 38.33
CA ARG A 134 2.67 21.59 36.96
C ARG A 134 3.47 22.44 35.97
N ILE A 135 4.15 21.80 35.04
CA ILE A 135 4.50 22.40 33.75
C ILE A 135 3.41 21.99 32.76
N PRO A 136 2.58 22.90 32.24
CA PRO A 136 1.64 22.61 31.17
C PRO A 136 2.40 22.63 29.84
N SER A 137 2.42 21.51 29.12
CA SER A 137 2.84 21.49 27.71
C SER A 137 1.79 22.22 26.85
N PRO A 138 2.21 23.06 25.89
CA PRO A 138 1.28 23.77 25.02
C PRO A 138 0.61 22.80 24.02
N PRO A 139 -0.69 22.97 23.70
CA PRO A 139 -1.29 22.25 22.59
C PRO A 139 -0.81 22.87 21.27
N LEU A 140 -0.11 22.10 20.45
CA LEU A 140 0.08 22.43 19.04
C LEU A 140 -1.24 22.24 18.31
N ASN A 141 -2.06 23.28 18.32
CA ASN A 141 -3.20 23.43 17.43
C ASN A 141 -2.69 23.72 16.01
N ILE A 142 -2.24 22.67 15.31
CA ILE A 142 -2.02 22.71 13.87
C ILE A 142 -3.27 22.15 13.21
N ARG A 143 -4.18 23.07 12.97
CA ARG A 143 -5.29 22.94 12.02
C ARG A 143 -4.71 22.46 10.68
N ARG A 144 -4.87 21.18 10.34
CA ARG A 144 -4.59 20.67 8.99
C ARG A 144 -5.83 20.92 8.13
N PRO A 145 -5.79 21.80 7.12
CA PRO A 145 -6.83 21.81 6.12
C PRO A 145 -6.54 20.73 5.06
N MET A 146 -7.59 19.97 4.76
CA MET A 146 -7.88 19.35 3.46
C MET A 146 -6.91 18.25 2.94
N LEU A 147 -7.25 17.00 3.25
CA LEU A 147 -6.89 15.83 2.44
C LEU A 147 -8.16 15.10 1.97
N GLU A 148 -9.21 15.87 1.66
CA GLU A 148 -10.53 15.32 1.28
C GLU A 148 -10.70 15.12 -0.24
N THR A 149 -9.62 15.22 -1.02
CA THR A 149 -9.72 15.20 -2.49
C THR A 149 -9.25 13.90 -3.14
N LEU A 150 -8.63 12.97 -2.38
CA LEU A 150 -8.13 11.70 -2.94
C LEU A 150 -8.97 10.47 -2.58
N SER A 151 -9.74 10.52 -1.49
CA SER A 151 -10.64 9.41 -1.11
C SER A 151 -11.83 9.26 -2.06
N LEU A 152 -12.32 10.36 -2.66
CA LEU A 152 -13.49 10.31 -3.56
C LEU A 152 -13.19 9.60 -4.90
N LYS A 153 -11.96 9.69 -5.41
CA LYS A 153 -11.63 9.16 -6.75
C LYS A 153 -11.52 7.63 -6.76
N MET A 154 -11.04 7.03 -5.66
CA MET A 154 -10.96 5.57 -5.50
C MET A 154 -12.35 4.95 -5.28
N SER A 155 -13.22 5.63 -4.53
CA SER A 155 -14.60 5.19 -4.27
C SER A 155 -15.49 5.23 -5.53
N LEU A 156 -15.34 6.27 -6.38
CA LEU A 156 -16.10 6.34 -7.64
C LEU A 156 -15.71 5.25 -8.65
N LYS A 157 -14.46 4.78 -8.65
CA LYS A 157 -14.02 3.72 -9.55
C LYS A 157 -14.59 2.35 -9.15
N ARG A 158 -14.77 2.09 -7.85
CA ARG A 158 -15.44 0.88 -7.33
C ARG A 158 -16.95 0.89 -7.61
N LYS A 159 -17.63 2.05 -7.56
CA LYS A 159 -19.08 2.14 -7.85
C LYS A 159 -19.41 1.87 -9.33
N ARG A 160 -18.59 2.37 -10.28
CA ARG A 160 -18.78 2.13 -11.73
C ARG A 160 -18.48 0.71 -12.21
N LEU A 161 -17.75 -0.11 -11.43
CA LEU A 161 -17.51 -1.51 -11.78
C LEU A 161 -18.66 -2.42 -11.32
N ARG A 162 -19.40 -2.05 -10.26
CA ARG A 162 -20.58 -2.79 -9.78
C ARG A 162 -21.81 -2.63 -10.68
N GLU A 163 -22.03 -1.44 -11.25
CA GLU A 163 -23.21 -1.20 -12.12
C GLU A 163 -23.11 -1.87 -13.50
N ARG A 164 -21.90 -2.16 -14.01
CA ARG A 164 -21.74 -2.88 -15.28
C ARG A 164 -22.07 -4.36 -15.20
N ASN A 165 -21.89 -5.01 -14.05
CA ASN A 165 -22.16 -6.45 -13.90
C ASN A 165 -23.64 -6.78 -13.63
N THR A 166 -24.47 -5.80 -13.25
CA THR A 166 -25.91 -6.00 -13.00
C THR A 166 -26.78 -5.73 -14.22
N SER A 167 -26.27 -5.01 -15.24
CA SER A 167 -27.04 -4.70 -16.45
C SER A 167 -26.96 -5.78 -17.55
N GLY A 168 -26.09 -6.79 -17.41
CA GLY A 168 -25.88 -7.83 -18.42
C GLY A 168 -26.76 -9.09 -18.29
N LYS A 169 -27.63 -9.16 -17.28
CA LYS A 169 -28.42 -10.37 -16.95
C LYS A 169 -29.93 -10.13 -16.98
N LYS A 170 -30.43 -9.41 -17.99
CA LYS A 170 -31.87 -9.23 -18.23
C LYS A 170 -32.14 -9.21 -19.74
N GLY A 171 -32.19 -10.39 -20.34
CA GLY A 171 -32.48 -10.53 -21.76
C GLY A 171 -32.19 -11.93 -22.28
N ARG A 172 -32.97 -12.92 -21.83
CA ARG A 172 -33.20 -14.23 -22.48
C ARG A 172 -34.13 -15.09 -21.62
N GLU A 173 -35.40 -14.72 -21.56
CA GLU A 173 -36.49 -15.63 -21.20
C GLU A 173 -37.81 -14.96 -21.55
N ASN A 174 -38.33 -15.26 -22.74
CA ASN A 174 -39.74 -15.54 -23.02
C ASN A 174 -39.97 -15.57 -24.52
N SER A 175 -40.08 -16.78 -25.07
CA SER A 175 -40.83 -17.03 -26.29
C SER A 175 -41.29 -18.48 -26.26
N ASP A 176 -42.24 -18.75 -25.37
CA ASP A 176 -43.17 -19.86 -25.47
C ASP A 176 -44.49 -19.38 -24.85
N GLU A 177 -45.49 -19.12 -25.69
CA GLU A 177 -46.90 -19.53 -25.52
C GLU A 177 -47.79 -18.93 -26.63
N ARG A 178 -48.42 -19.85 -27.38
CA ARG A 178 -49.65 -19.72 -28.21
C ARG A 178 -50.81 -19.13 -27.38
N PRO A 179 -52.02 -18.75 -27.91
CA PRO A 179 -52.83 -19.33 -29.02
C PRO A 179 -53.53 -18.22 -29.88
N SER A 180 -54.41 -18.43 -30.88
CA SER A 180 -55.45 -19.43 -31.20
C SER A 180 -55.61 -19.55 -32.72
#